data_AF-A0A1W9UJ99-F1
#
_entry.id   AF-A0A1W9UJ99-F1
#
_cell.length_a   1.000
_cell.length_b   1.000
_cell.length_c   1.000
_cell.angle_alpha   90.00
_cell.angle_beta   90.00
_cell.angle_gamma   90.00
#
_symmetry.space_group_name_H-M   'P 1'
#
loop_
_entity.id
_entity.type
_entity.pdbx_description
1 polymer ?
#
loop_
_entity_poly.entity_id
_entity_poly.type
_entity_poly.pdbx_seq_one_letter_code
_entity_poly.pdbx_strand_id
1 'polypeptide(L)'
;MKHYKTTVHCPVCDTKFLYALTEEETEENAILEAMCPYCGEMVDLEKLTPCSEVIFEDIIEVYEDLLEEDFEFDIEEFEEELDEDW
;
A
#
# COMPACT_ATOMS: atom_id res chain seq x y z
N MET A 1 0.57 -12.89 14.01
CA MET A 1 1.27 -11.59 13.92
C MET A 1 0.21 -10.52 13.70
N LYS A 2 0.39 -9.27 14.16
CA LYS A 2 -0.55 -8.21 13.78
C LYS A 2 -0.08 -7.53 12.51
N HIS A 3 -1.04 -7.21 11.65
CA HIS A 3 -0.81 -6.50 10.39
C HIS A 3 -1.55 -5.18 10.44
N TYR A 4 -0.98 -4.19 9.76
CA TYR A 4 -1.53 -2.86 9.62
C TYR A 4 -1.53 -2.49 8.16
N LYS A 5 -2.55 -1.76 7.74
CA LYS A 5 -2.63 -1.14 6.43
C LYS A 5 -2.75 0.37 6.56
N THR A 6 -2.40 1.06 5.49
CA THR A 6 -2.65 2.47 5.33
C THR A 6 -2.90 2.82 3.85
N THR A 7 -3.63 3.90 3.64
CA THR A 7 -3.72 4.56 2.34
C THR A 7 -2.69 5.67 2.32
N VAL A 8 -1.73 5.55 1.42
CA VAL A 8 -0.63 6.49 1.26
C VAL A 8 -0.97 7.45 0.13
N HIS A 9 -0.68 8.73 0.32
CA HIS A 9 -0.77 9.74 -0.73
C HIS A 9 0.63 10.19 -1.10
N CYS A 10 1.00 10.04 -2.37
CA CYS A 10 2.27 10.55 -2.86
C CYS A 10 2.14 12.04 -3.19
N PRO A 11 2.85 12.95 -2.51
CA PRO A 11 2.77 14.38 -2.82
C PRO A 11 3.49 14.75 -4.13
N VAL A 12 4.26 13.83 -4.72
CA VAL A 12 5.05 14.09 -5.94
C VAL A 12 4.23 13.83 -7.20
N CYS A 13 3.60 12.67 -7.32
CA CYS A 13 2.75 12.32 -8.46
C CYS A 13 1.25 12.42 -8.17
N ASP A 14 0.86 12.84 -6.96
CA ASP A 14 -0.52 12.99 -6.50
C ASP A 14 -1.36 11.69 -6.51
N THR A 15 -0.72 10.53 -6.63
CA THR A 15 -1.39 9.24 -6.62
C THR A 15 -1.64 8.74 -5.21
N LYS A 16 -2.60 7.83 -5.08
CA LYS A 16 -2.87 7.11 -3.84
C LYS A 16 -2.67 5.63 -4.06
N PHE A 17 -2.12 4.96 -3.05
CA PHE A 17 -1.93 3.52 -3.07
C PHE A 17 -2.13 2.95 -1.66
N LEU A 18 -2.41 1.65 -1.59
CA LEU A 18 -2.45 0.92 -0.33
C LEU A 18 -1.06 0.38 -0.03
N TYR A 19 -0.70 0.42 1.25
CA TYR A 19 0.51 -0.20 1.75
C TYR A 19 0.19 -0.92 3.05
N ALA A 20 0.86 -2.05 3.28
CA ALA A 20 0.67 -2.86 4.46
C ALA A 20 2.02 -3.25 5.07
N LEU A 21 2.03 -3.39 6.39
CA LEU A 21 3.21 -3.75 7.16
C LEU A 21 2.83 -4.51 8.43
N THR A 22 3.80 -5.22 8.97
CA THR A 22 3.69 -6.01 10.18
C THR A 22 3.94 -5.18 11.45
N GLU A 23 3.53 -5.69 12.60
CA GLU A 23 3.81 -5.08 13.91
C GLU A 23 5.30 -4.87 14.16
N GLU A 24 6.16 -5.80 13.72
CA GLU A 24 7.61 -5.68 13.89
C GLU A 24 8.15 -4.43 13.17
N GLU A 25 7.67 -4.16 11.95
CA GLU A 25 8.05 -2.97 11.17
C GLU A 25 7.56 -1.66 11.82
N THR A 26 6.47 -1.70 12.60
CA THR A 26 5.97 -0.51 13.33
C THR A 26 6.73 -0.19 14.61
N GLU A 27 7.32 -1.19 15.27
CA GLU A 27 7.90 -1.03 16.61
C GLU A 27 9.37 -0.58 16.59
N GLU A 28 10.07 -0.72 15.46
CA GLU A 28 11.52 -0.48 15.34
C GLU A 28 11.94 1.00 15.21
N ASN A 29 11.27 1.99 15.80
CA ASN A 29 11.63 3.44 15.70
C ASN A 29 11.94 3.92 14.26
N ALA A 30 11.48 3.18 13.25
CA ALA A 30 11.72 3.48 11.86
C ALA A 30 10.80 4.65 11.49
N ILE A 31 11.35 5.61 10.77
CA ILE A 31 10.50 6.54 10.02
C ILE A 31 9.73 5.63 9.07
N LEU A 32 8.40 5.58 9.26
CA LEU A 32 7.54 4.71 8.49
C LEU A 32 7.37 5.34 7.13
N GLU A 33 8.15 4.87 6.17
CA GLU A 33 8.12 5.34 4.78
C GLU A 33 7.86 4.15 3.86
N ALA A 34 7.14 4.39 2.76
CA ALA A 34 7.02 3.46 1.65
C ALA A 34 7.52 4.11 0.37
N MET A 35 7.95 3.29 -0.58
CA MET A 35 8.23 3.77 -1.93
C MET A 35 6.89 3.96 -2.65
N CYS A 36 6.70 5.08 -3.34
CA CYS A 36 5.57 5.21 -4.23
C CYS A 36 5.82 4.29 -5.45
N PRO A 37 4.94 3.32 -5.73
CA PRO A 37 5.19 2.38 -6.82
C PRO A 37 5.12 3.06 -8.20
N TYR A 38 4.45 4.21 -8.30
CA TYR A 38 4.28 4.95 -9.56
C TYR A 38 5.45 5.87 -9.93
N CYS A 39 6.11 6.50 -8.96
CA CYS A 39 7.16 7.48 -9.23
C CYS A 39 8.50 7.17 -8.55
N GLY A 40 8.56 6.14 -7.72
CA GLY A 40 9.77 5.70 -7.01
C GLY A 40 10.18 6.59 -5.83
N GLU A 41 9.43 7.65 -5.52
CA GLU A 41 9.76 8.56 -4.41
C GLU A 41 9.33 7.97 -3.06
N MET A 42 10.13 8.20 -2.02
CA MET A 42 9.80 7.78 -0.66
C MET A 42 8.76 8.71 -0.04
N VAL A 43 7.75 8.13 0.58
CA VAL A 43 6.61 8.84 1.14
C VAL A 43 6.31 8.37 2.56
N ASP A 44 6.03 9.32 3.44
CA ASP A 44 5.69 9.05 4.83
C ASP A 44 4.33 8.32 4.92
N LEU A 45 4.29 7.26 5.74
CA LEU A 45 3.07 6.54 6.07
C LEU A 45 2.31 7.28 7.17
N GLU A 46 1.05 7.59 6.91
CA GLU A 46 0.15 8.18 7.90
C GLU A 46 -0.92 7.18 8.35
N LYS A 47 -1.36 7.28 9.61
CA LYS A 47 -2.59 6.62 10.13
C LYS A 47 -2.73 5.12 9.81
N LEU A 48 -1.86 4.31 10.41
CA LEU A 48 -1.97 2.85 10.37
C LEU A 48 -3.28 2.34 10.98
N THR A 49 -3.93 1.40 10.31
CA THR A 49 -5.15 0.72 10.76
C THR A 49 -4.94 -0.78 10.77
N PRO A 50 -5.29 -1.52 11.85
CA PRO A 50 -5.16 -2.98 11.86
C PRO A 50 -5.94 -3.65 10.72
N CYS A 51 -5.38 -4.69 10.12
CA CYS A 51 -6.03 -5.53 9.12
C CYS A 51 -5.86 -7.03 9.40
N SER A 52 -6.62 -7.87 8.69
CA SER A 52 -6.43 -9.32 8.68
C SER A 52 -5.19 -9.71 7.87
N GLU A 53 -4.71 -10.93 8.06
CA GLU A 53 -3.62 -11.53 7.26
C GLU A 53 -3.95 -11.59 5.77
N VAL A 54 -5.18 -12.00 5.42
CA VAL A 54 -5.64 -12.01 4.02
C VAL A 54 -5.51 -10.63 3.35
N ILE A 55 -6.03 -9.58 3.99
CA ILE A 55 -5.94 -8.20 3.46
C ILE A 55 -4.48 -7.73 3.37
N PHE A 56 -3.63 -8.16 4.29
CA PHE A 56 -2.21 -7.84 4.23
C PHE A 56 -1.57 -8.49 2.99
N GLU A 57 -1.80 -9.79 2.77
CA GLU A 57 -1.29 -10.52 1.61
C GLU A 57 -1.79 -9.90 0.30
N ASP A 58 -3.08 -9.60 0.19
CA ASP A 58 -3.68 -8.96 -1.00
C ASP A 58 -3.03 -7.61 -1.31
N ILE A 59 -2.80 -6.77 -0.30
CA ILE A 59 -2.17 -5.45 -0.49
C ILE A 59 -0.71 -5.59 -0.92
N ILE A 60 0.03 -6.55 -0.35
CA ILE A 60 1.43 -6.78 -0.70
C ILE A 60 1.55 -7.29 -2.14
N GLU A 61 0.71 -8.25 -2.55
CA GLU A 61 0.69 -8.77 -3.93
C GLU A 61 0.47 -7.65 -4.94
N VAL A 62 -0.57 -6.82 -4.73
CA VAL A 62 -0.88 -5.69 -5.60
C VAL A 62 0.25 -4.65 -5.61
N TYR A 63 0.85 -4.38 -4.45
CA TYR A 63 1.95 -3.43 -4.37
C TYR A 63 3.22 -3.92 -5.08
N GLU A 64 3.53 -5.22 -4.99
CA GLU A 64 4.63 -5.84 -5.73
C GLU A 64 4.36 -5.83 -7.24
N ASP A 65 3.13 -6.13 -7.67
CA ASP A 65 2.72 -6.03 -9.09
C ASP A 65 2.90 -4.61 -9.62
N LEU A 66 2.49 -3.59 -8.87
CA LEU A 66 2.67 -2.18 -9.24
C LEU A 66 4.15 -1.76 -9.31
N LEU A 67 5.06 -2.44 -8.60
CA LEU A 67 6.50 -2.20 -8.67
C LEU A 67 7.17 -2.93 -9.84
N GLU A 68 6.66 -4.10 -10.23
CA GLU A 68 7.17 -4.89 -11.35
C GLU A 68 6.68 -4.37 -12.71
N GLU A 69 5.49 -3.79 -12.78
CA GLU A 69 4.99 -3.12 -13.97
C GLU A 69 5.58 -1.70 -14.13
N ASP A 70 6.57 -1.56 -15.01
CA ASP A 70 7.16 -0.27 -15.45
C ASP A 70 6.17 0.58 -16.31
N PHE A 71 4.85 0.57 -16.01
CA PHE A 71 3.82 0.97 -16.98
C PHE A 71 2.62 1.76 -16.41
N GLU A 72 2.13 2.72 -17.21
CA GLU A 72 0.94 3.56 -17.00
C GLU A 72 -0.31 2.71 -16.66
N PHE A 73 -0.63 2.56 -15.37
CA PHE A 73 -1.90 1.94 -14.94
C PHE A 73 -2.85 2.99 -14.34
N ASP A 74 -4.02 3.12 -14.97
CA ASP A 74 -5.10 4.04 -14.60
C ASP A 74 -5.93 3.42 -13.46
N ILE A 75 -6.02 4.10 -12.33
CA ILE A 75 -6.50 3.59 -11.03
C ILE A 75 -8.02 3.28 -11.02
N GLU A 76 -8.76 3.64 -12.08
CA GLU A 76 -10.22 3.47 -12.15
C GLU A 76 -10.69 1.99 -12.19
N GLU A 77 -9.83 1.01 -12.49
CA GLU A 77 -10.23 -0.41 -12.61
C GLU A 77 -10.16 -1.18 -11.26
N PHE A 78 -9.35 -0.72 -10.30
CA PHE A 78 -9.15 -1.44 -9.03
C PHE A 78 -10.26 -1.20 -8.00
N GLU A 79 -11.05 -0.13 -8.13
CA GLU A 79 -12.21 0.13 -7.25
C GLU A 79 -13.41 -0.78 -7.57
N GLU A 80 -13.50 -1.38 -8.77
CA GLU A 80 -14.61 -2.28 -9.14
C GLU A 80 -14.41 -3.74 -8.67
N GLU A 81 -13.18 -4.23 -8.52
CA GLU A 81 -12.92 -5.63 -8.09
C GLU A 81 -13.09 -5.89 -6.59
N LEU A 82 -13.15 -4.85 -5.75
CA LEU A 82 -13.35 -4.97 -4.30
C LEU A 82 -14.82 -4.99 -3.85
N ASP A 83 -15.77 -4.86 -4.77
CA ASP A 83 -17.23 -4.84 -4.48
C ASP A 83 -17.96 -6.15 -4.89
N GLU A 84 -17.25 -7.21 -5.29
CA GLU A 84 -17.82 -8.54 -5.53
C GLU A 84 -17.79 -9.44 -4.27
N ASP A 85 -18.79 -9.21 -3.41
CA ASP A 85 -19.47 -10.15 -2.48
C ASP A 85 -18.85 -11.56 -2.26
N TRP A 86 -17.95 -11.72 -1.28
CA TRP A 86 -17.61 -13.01 -0.63
C TRP A 86 -17.47 -12.89 0.90
#